data_AF-A0A7W1IB00-F1
#
_entry.id   AF-A0A7W1IB00-F1
#
_cell.length_a   1.000
_cell.length_b   1.000
_cell.length_c   1.000
_cell.angle_alpha   90.00
_cell.angle_beta   90.00
_cell.angle_gamma   90.00
#
_symmetry.space_group_name_H-M   'P 1'
#
loop_
_entity.id
_entity.type
_entity.pdbx_description
1 polymer ?
#
loop_
_entity_poly.entity_id
_entity_poly.type
_entity_poly.pdbx_seq_one_letter_code
_entity_poly.pdbx_strand_id
1 'polypeptide(L)'
;MPKPVPDSRPEVAETIRNGLVALADLARRESGNASALAKVVDLYCDTLEAGGTLFFVGNGGSAADAQHLATEYVVRYRENRRPFAAIALTTDTSLLTATGNDLSFEEIFSRQLEALCTSKDLLVIHSTSGKSPNLVCAVRAARAKGAKIVAFLGRGGGDIAAIVDEAIVVESDSTSHIQELHLAMEHLVCECVESQMLGGGNALGTG
;
A
#
# COMPACT_ATOMS: atom_id res chain seq x y z
N MET A 1 39.41 -13.22 29.61
CA MET A 1 38.07 -13.40 28.99
C MET A 1 37.22 -12.20 29.35
N PRO A 2 36.59 -11.50 28.39
CA PRO A 2 35.66 -10.44 28.71
C PRO A 2 34.46 -11.04 29.46
N LYS A 3 34.04 -10.41 30.56
CA LYS A 3 32.82 -10.82 31.29
C LYS A 3 31.63 -10.67 30.35
N PRO A 4 30.62 -11.57 30.38
CA PRO A 4 29.38 -11.36 29.67
C PRO A 4 28.80 -10.00 30.09
N VAL A 5 28.54 -9.14 29.11
CA VAL A 5 27.83 -7.88 29.35
C VAL A 5 26.45 -8.28 29.85
N PRO A 6 26.03 -7.87 31.06
CA PRO A 6 24.68 -8.15 31.53
C PRO A 6 23.69 -7.61 30.51
N ASP A 7 22.59 -8.34 30.27
CA ASP A 7 21.52 -7.86 29.40
C ASP A 7 21.06 -6.51 29.91
N SER A 8 21.48 -5.45 29.21
CA SER A 8 21.71 -4.16 29.87
C SER A 8 20.43 -3.41 30.21
N ARG A 9 19.26 -3.92 29.76
CA ARG A 9 17.92 -3.31 29.91
C ARG A 9 16.80 -4.37 29.80
N PRO A 10 16.59 -5.24 30.80
CA PRO A 10 15.60 -6.33 30.70
C PRO A 10 14.16 -5.83 30.45
N GLU A 11 13.79 -4.68 31.00
CA GLU A 11 12.47 -4.07 30.78
C GLU A 11 12.27 -3.59 29.33
N VAL A 12 13.33 -3.09 28.69
CA VAL A 12 13.30 -2.68 27.27
C VAL A 12 13.16 -3.92 26.39
N ALA A 13 13.91 -4.99 26.68
CA ALA A 13 13.81 -6.25 25.97
C ALA A 13 12.40 -6.85 26.09
N GLU A 14 11.80 -6.78 27.28
CA GLU A 14 10.42 -7.22 27.51
C GLU A 14 9.39 -6.40 26.72
N THR A 15 9.56 -5.07 26.70
CA THR A 15 8.68 -4.16 25.92
C THR A 15 8.74 -4.50 24.43
N ILE A 16 9.94 -4.69 23.88
CA ILE A 16 10.14 -5.07 22.48
C ILE A 16 9.49 -6.43 22.19
N ARG A 17 9.69 -7.43 23.06
CA ARG A 17 9.09 -8.75 22.91
C ARG A 17 7.57 -8.66 22.87
N ASN A 18 6.97 -7.92 23.79
CA ASN A 18 5.53 -7.73 23.86
C ASN A 18 4.98 -7.00 22.63
N GLY A 19 5.70 -6.00 22.11
CA GLY A 19 5.35 -5.32 20.86
C GLY A 19 5.34 -6.28 19.66
N LEU A 20 6.40 -7.09 19.50
CA LEU A 20 6.50 -8.07 18.42
C LEU A 20 5.42 -9.16 18.50
N VAL A 21 5.12 -9.65 19.70
CA VAL A 21 4.03 -10.63 19.92
C VAL A 21 2.68 -10.00 19.58
N ALA A 22 2.42 -8.77 20.02
CA ALA A 22 1.17 -8.06 19.70
C ALA A 22 0.98 -7.85 18.19
N LEU A 23 2.05 -7.51 17.46
CA LEU A 23 2.02 -7.39 16.01
C LEU A 23 1.75 -8.75 15.34
N ALA A 24 2.39 -9.82 15.80
CA ALA A 24 2.16 -11.16 15.28
C ALA A 24 0.71 -11.64 15.49
N ASP A 25 0.13 -11.33 16.66
CA ASP A 25 -1.27 -11.63 16.95
C ASP A 25 -2.23 -10.80 16.10
N LEU A 26 -1.89 -9.53 15.82
CA LEU A 26 -2.65 -8.72 14.88
C LEU A 26 -2.58 -9.31 13.47
N ALA A 27 -1.38 -9.63 12.97
CA ALA A 27 -1.20 -10.28 11.67
C ALA A 27 -2.02 -11.58 11.55
N ARG A 28 -2.08 -12.38 12.61
CA ARG A 28 -2.91 -13.59 12.67
C ARG A 28 -4.40 -13.28 12.49
N ARG A 29 -4.93 -12.25 13.17
CA ARG A 29 -6.34 -11.85 13.00
C ARG A 29 -6.61 -11.32 11.59
N GLU A 30 -5.70 -10.50 11.08
CA GLU A 30 -5.79 -9.90 9.75
C GLU A 30 -5.69 -10.91 8.60
N SER A 31 -5.28 -12.16 8.86
CA SER A 31 -5.39 -13.25 7.87
C SER A 31 -6.83 -13.49 7.39
N GLY A 32 -7.84 -13.05 8.15
CA GLY A 32 -9.24 -13.03 7.70
C GLY A 32 -9.49 -12.19 6.44
N ASN A 33 -8.60 -11.23 6.13
CA ASN A 33 -8.68 -10.41 4.92
C ASN A 33 -8.16 -11.12 3.65
N ALA A 34 -7.77 -12.39 3.71
CA ALA A 34 -7.21 -13.12 2.57
C ALA A 34 -8.09 -13.09 1.31
N SER A 35 -9.41 -13.24 1.44
CA SER A 35 -10.32 -13.19 0.28
C SER A 35 -10.43 -11.78 -0.32
N ALA A 36 -10.33 -10.74 0.50
CA ALA A 36 -10.31 -9.36 0.02
C ALA A 36 -8.98 -9.05 -0.69
N LEU A 37 -7.86 -9.50 -0.12
CA LEU A 37 -6.54 -9.41 -0.74
C LEU A 37 -6.46 -10.15 -2.08
N ALA A 38 -7.12 -11.31 -2.20
CA ALA A 38 -7.19 -12.02 -3.48
C ALA A 38 -7.88 -11.18 -4.58
N LYS A 39 -8.95 -10.44 -4.25
CA LYS A 39 -9.58 -9.52 -5.20
C LYS A 39 -8.67 -8.34 -5.55
N VAL A 40 -7.87 -7.85 -4.59
CA VAL A 40 -6.87 -6.82 -4.87
C VAL A 40 -5.83 -7.34 -5.87
N VAL A 41 -5.37 -8.59 -5.70
CA VAL A 41 -4.50 -9.26 -6.68
C VAL A 41 -5.16 -9.31 -8.05
N ASP A 42 -6.42 -9.73 -8.14
CA ASP A 42 -7.15 -9.80 -9.42
C ASP A 42 -7.20 -8.41 -10.09
N LEU A 43 -7.53 -7.35 -9.34
CA LEU A 43 -7.55 -5.97 -9.85
C LEU A 43 -6.18 -5.50 -10.35
N TYR A 44 -5.10 -5.89 -9.69
CA TYR A 44 -3.73 -5.55 -10.11
C TYR A 44 -3.38 -6.28 -11.41
N CYS A 45 -3.63 -7.59 -11.48
CA CYS A 45 -3.40 -8.41 -12.67
C CYS A 45 -4.20 -7.86 -13.86
N ASP A 46 -5.51 -7.68 -13.71
CA ASP A 46 -6.40 -7.16 -14.75
C ASP A 46 -5.91 -5.80 -15.29
N THR A 47 -5.47 -4.91 -14.40
CA THR A 47 -4.93 -3.59 -14.77
C THR A 47 -3.67 -3.74 -15.62
N LEU A 48 -2.71 -4.55 -15.16
CA LEU A 48 -1.43 -4.75 -15.83
C LEU A 48 -1.58 -5.48 -17.17
N GLU A 49 -2.49 -6.44 -17.27
CA GLU A 49 -2.79 -7.17 -18.51
C GLU A 49 -3.50 -6.28 -19.54
N ALA A 50 -4.39 -5.39 -19.09
CA ALA A 50 -5.03 -4.39 -19.94
C ALA A 50 -4.08 -3.28 -20.44
N GLY A 51 -2.82 -3.30 -19.99
CA GLY A 51 -1.82 -2.28 -20.29
C GLY A 51 -2.02 -0.97 -19.52
N GLY A 52 -2.71 -1.03 -18.39
CA GLY A 52 -2.86 0.08 -17.44
C GLY A 52 -1.66 0.22 -16.49
N THR A 53 -1.72 1.27 -15.68
CA THR A 53 -0.71 1.66 -14.70
C THR A 53 -1.27 1.57 -13.29
N LEU A 54 -0.47 1.04 -12.36
CA LEU A 54 -0.74 1.10 -10.93
C LEU A 54 -0.24 2.45 -10.37
N PHE A 55 -1.14 3.33 -9.94
CA PHE A 55 -0.80 4.60 -9.29
C PHE A 55 -0.87 4.47 -7.78
N PHE A 56 0.25 4.65 -7.09
CA PHE A 56 0.34 4.53 -5.64
C PHE A 56 0.36 5.92 -4.97
N VAL A 57 -0.46 6.09 -3.93
CA VAL A 57 -0.56 7.33 -3.14
C VAL A 57 -0.61 7.03 -1.65
N GLY A 58 -0.02 7.92 -0.86
CA GLY A 58 -0.03 7.82 0.60
C GLY A 58 0.63 9.03 1.25
N ASN A 59 0.46 9.18 2.57
CA ASN A 59 1.06 10.26 3.35
C ASN A 59 2.02 9.70 4.41
N GLY A 60 3.13 10.40 4.67
CA GLY A 60 4.10 10.03 5.71
C GLY A 60 4.75 8.67 5.45
N GLY A 61 4.75 7.76 6.42
CA GLY A 61 5.24 6.39 6.23
C GLY A 61 4.56 5.66 5.05
N SER A 62 3.25 5.86 4.88
CA SER A 62 2.51 5.32 3.74
C SER A 62 2.91 5.94 2.39
N ALA A 63 3.55 7.13 2.38
CA ALA A 63 4.17 7.65 1.16
C ALA A 63 5.46 6.92 0.80
N ALA A 64 6.19 6.43 1.82
CA ALA A 64 7.36 5.57 1.65
C ALA A 64 6.94 4.20 1.11
N ASP A 65 5.85 3.62 1.65
CA ASP A 65 5.28 2.37 1.13
C ASP A 65 4.84 2.52 -0.33
N ALA A 66 4.18 3.63 -0.67
CA ALA A 66 3.76 3.91 -2.06
C ALA A 66 4.94 3.86 -3.05
N GLN A 67 6.07 4.52 -2.75
CA GLN A 67 7.25 4.47 -3.63
C GLN A 67 7.99 3.14 -3.56
N HIS A 68 7.99 2.47 -2.41
CA HIS A 68 8.57 1.13 -2.25
C HIS A 68 7.86 0.16 -3.19
N LEU A 69 6.53 0.09 -3.12
CA LEU A 69 5.73 -0.84 -3.92
C LEU A 69 5.78 -0.52 -5.41
N ALA A 70 5.69 0.75 -5.81
CA ALA A 70 5.89 1.12 -7.20
C ALA A 70 7.25 0.63 -7.74
N THR A 71 8.30 0.67 -6.91
CA THR A 71 9.63 0.16 -7.27
C THR A 71 9.62 -1.36 -7.47
N GLU A 72 8.95 -2.12 -6.61
CA GLU A 72 8.83 -3.58 -6.74
C GLU A 72 8.20 -3.96 -8.09
N TYR A 73 7.17 -3.24 -8.56
CA TYR A 73 6.53 -3.49 -9.86
C TYR A 73 7.40 -3.07 -11.05
N VAL A 74 8.08 -1.93 -10.99
CA VAL A 74 8.89 -1.44 -12.12
C VAL A 74 10.20 -2.20 -12.27
N VAL A 75 10.90 -2.48 -11.17
CA VAL A 75 12.21 -3.13 -11.19
C VAL A 75 12.05 -4.64 -11.21
N ARG A 76 11.72 -5.24 -10.06
CA ARG A 76 11.32 -6.63 -9.85
C ARG A 76 11.04 -6.84 -8.35
N TYR A 77 10.20 -7.81 -8.02
CA TYR A 77 10.03 -8.27 -6.63
C TYR A 77 10.98 -9.44 -6.34
N ARG A 78 10.68 -10.64 -6.82
CA ARG A 78 11.56 -11.82 -6.67
C ARG A 78 12.12 -12.26 -8.02
N GLU A 79 11.24 -12.47 -8.99
CA GLU A 79 11.62 -13.00 -10.29
C GLU A 79 12.23 -11.95 -11.20
N ASN A 80 13.18 -12.35 -12.04
CA ASN A 80 13.71 -11.46 -13.07
C ASN A 80 12.79 -11.46 -14.29
N ARG A 81 11.76 -10.62 -14.25
CA ARG A 81 10.69 -10.54 -15.25
C ARG A 81 10.62 -9.18 -15.95
N ARG A 82 9.73 -9.04 -16.93
CA ARG A 82 9.47 -7.76 -17.60
C ARG A 82 9.00 -6.69 -16.59
N PRO A 83 9.28 -5.40 -16.79
CA PRO A 83 8.74 -4.36 -15.93
C PRO A 83 7.20 -4.31 -16.02
N PHE A 84 6.57 -4.00 -14.88
CA PHE A 84 5.14 -3.68 -14.79
C PHE A 84 4.97 -2.18 -14.59
N ALA A 85 3.94 -1.60 -15.20
CA ALA A 85 3.70 -0.16 -15.15
C ALA A 85 3.17 0.24 -13.77
N ALA A 86 3.99 0.96 -13.01
CA ALA A 86 3.60 1.50 -11.71
C ALA A 86 4.29 2.86 -11.46
N ILE A 87 3.58 3.77 -10.79
CA ILE A 87 4.06 5.11 -10.47
C ILE A 87 3.62 5.48 -9.05
N ALA A 88 4.57 5.92 -8.23
CA ALA A 88 4.26 6.54 -6.95
C ALA A 88 4.17 8.06 -7.10
N LEU A 89 2.98 8.61 -6.83
CA LEU A 89 2.70 10.04 -6.98
C LEU A 89 3.24 10.88 -5.81
N THR A 90 4.05 10.28 -4.94
CA THR A 90 4.65 10.86 -3.74
C THR A 90 6.08 11.33 -3.96
N THR A 91 6.62 11.22 -5.18
CA THR A 91 8.07 11.32 -5.44
C THR A 91 8.50 12.59 -6.16
N ASP A 92 7.67 13.15 -7.05
CA ASP A 92 7.98 14.41 -7.74
C ASP A 92 7.80 15.60 -6.79
N THR A 93 8.90 15.97 -6.12
CA THR A 93 8.89 17.05 -5.13
C THR A 93 8.54 18.40 -5.74
N SER A 94 8.90 18.65 -7.00
CA SER A 94 8.52 19.89 -7.69
C SER A 94 7.00 19.96 -7.86
N LEU A 95 6.38 18.86 -8.28
CA LEU A 95 4.92 18.79 -8.44
C LEU A 95 4.19 18.91 -7.10
N LEU A 96 4.62 18.15 -6.09
CA LEU A 96 4.02 18.18 -4.75
C LEU A 96 4.08 19.57 -4.13
N THR A 97 5.25 20.22 -4.21
CA THR A 97 5.45 21.55 -3.59
C THR A 97 4.77 22.66 -4.38
N ALA A 98 4.80 22.63 -5.72
CA ALA A 98 4.07 23.59 -6.55
C ALA A 98 2.55 23.47 -6.35
N THR A 99 1.99 22.26 -6.40
CA THR A 99 0.54 22.06 -6.20
C THR A 99 0.14 22.45 -4.77
N GLY A 100 0.93 22.07 -3.77
CA GLY A 100 0.67 22.41 -2.37
C GLY A 100 0.71 23.91 -2.09
N ASN A 101 1.62 24.65 -2.74
CA ASN A 101 1.79 26.09 -2.57
C ASN A 101 0.81 26.92 -3.40
N ASP A 102 0.64 26.57 -4.68
CA ASP A 102 -0.08 27.39 -5.66
C ASP A 102 -1.59 27.11 -5.65
N LEU A 103 -2.01 25.94 -5.13
CA LEU A 103 -3.40 25.51 -5.10
C LEU A 103 -3.80 25.09 -3.68
N SER A 104 -3.50 23.85 -3.31
CA SER A 104 -3.82 23.28 -2.00
C SER A 104 -3.06 21.96 -1.82
N PHE A 105 -2.62 21.68 -0.59
CA PHE A 105 -2.07 20.36 -0.26
C PHE A 105 -3.09 19.23 -0.46
N GLU A 106 -4.39 19.54 -0.48
CA GLU A 106 -5.45 18.58 -0.78
C GLU A 106 -5.46 18.14 -2.26
N GLU A 107 -4.85 18.89 -3.17
CA GLU A 107 -4.88 18.59 -4.61
C GLU A 107 -3.63 17.86 -5.11
N ILE A 108 -2.62 17.62 -4.26
CA ILE A 108 -1.29 17.15 -4.67
C ILE A 108 -1.31 15.82 -5.44
N PHE A 109 -2.28 14.94 -5.15
CA PHE A 109 -2.45 13.67 -5.87
C PHE A 109 -3.50 13.77 -6.98
N SER A 110 -4.61 14.47 -6.75
CA SER A 110 -5.67 14.62 -7.75
C SER A 110 -5.15 15.32 -9.01
N ARG A 111 -4.30 16.35 -8.86
CA ARG A 111 -3.70 17.08 -9.99
C ARG A 111 -2.90 16.16 -10.92
N GLN A 112 -2.18 15.20 -10.35
CA GLN A 112 -1.41 14.21 -11.10
C GLN A 112 -2.32 13.22 -11.80
N LEU A 113 -3.33 12.70 -11.10
CA LEU A 113 -4.30 11.76 -11.65
C LEU A 113 -5.13 12.38 -12.77
N GLU A 114 -5.52 13.65 -12.63
CA GLU A 114 -6.21 14.40 -13.70
C GLU A 114 -5.39 14.47 -14.99
N ALA A 115 -4.06 14.52 -14.89
CA ALA A 115 -3.16 14.57 -16.04
C ALA A 115 -2.82 13.17 -16.60
N LEU A 116 -2.56 12.20 -15.72
CA LEU A 116 -1.92 10.93 -16.08
C LEU A 116 -2.87 9.74 -16.13
N CYS A 117 -3.94 9.75 -15.33
CA CYS A 117 -4.80 8.60 -15.13
C CYS A 117 -5.88 8.48 -16.22
N THR A 118 -6.18 7.24 -16.57
CA THR A 118 -7.16 6.80 -17.56
C THR A 118 -8.05 5.69 -16.99
N SER A 119 -9.13 5.35 -17.70
CA SER A 119 -10.03 4.26 -17.31
C SER A 119 -9.40 2.85 -17.27
N LYS A 120 -8.17 2.70 -17.75
CA LYS A 120 -7.44 1.43 -17.70
C LYS A 120 -6.59 1.28 -16.44
N ASP A 121 -6.40 2.36 -15.69
CA ASP A 121 -5.46 2.40 -14.59
C ASP A 121 -6.13 2.02 -13.26
N LEU A 122 -5.29 1.75 -12.26
CA LEU A 122 -5.72 1.47 -10.89
C LEU A 122 -5.07 2.48 -9.94
N LEU A 123 -5.89 3.12 -9.11
CA LEU A 123 -5.41 3.89 -7.97
C LEU A 123 -5.30 2.99 -6.74
N VAL A 124 -4.13 2.95 -6.13
CA VAL A 124 -3.82 2.26 -4.89
C VAL A 124 -3.55 3.27 -3.79
N ILE A 125 -4.33 3.20 -2.71
CA ILE A 125 -4.29 4.17 -1.62
C ILE A 125 -3.77 3.53 -0.34
N HIS A 126 -2.75 4.14 0.28
CA HIS A 126 -2.32 3.81 1.64
C HIS A 126 -2.72 4.93 2.61
N SER A 127 -3.61 4.62 3.55
CA SER A 127 -4.04 5.58 4.58
C SER A 127 -4.35 4.90 5.92
N THR A 128 -3.56 5.20 6.94
CA THR A 128 -3.81 4.64 8.29
C THR A 128 -5.09 5.13 8.96
N SER A 129 -5.70 6.21 8.45
CA SER A 129 -6.95 6.77 8.98
C SER A 129 -8.14 6.69 8.02
N GLY A 130 -7.89 6.63 6.71
CA GLY A 130 -8.92 6.73 5.68
C GLY A 130 -9.62 8.09 5.60
N LYS A 131 -9.04 9.13 6.20
CA LYS A 131 -9.66 10.47 6.33
C LYS A 131 -8.84 11.61 5.70
N SER A 132 -7.67 11.33 5.14
CA SER A 132 -6.81 12.37 4.59
C SER A 132 -7.48 13.07 3.40
N PRO A 133 -7.69 14.40 3.44
CA PRO A 133 -8.39 15.11 2.36
C PRO A 133 -7.75 14.95 0.99
N ASN A 134 -6.40 14.95 0.93
CA ASN A 134 -5.68 14.74 -0.32
C ASN A 134 -5.91 13.37 -0.98
N LEU A 135 -6.14 12.33 -0.17
CA LEU A 135 -6.47 11.00 -0.66
C LEU A 135 -7.95 10.91 -1.07
N VAL A 136 -8.86 11.60 -0.37
CA VAL A 136 -10.26 11.72 -0.80
C VAL A 136 -10.36 12.43 -2.17
N CYS A 137 -9.57 13.49 -2.37
CA CYS A 137 -9.46 14.15 -3.68
C CYS A 137 -8.89 13.21 -4.75
N ALA A 138 -7.88 12.40 -4.42
CA ALA A 138 -7.32 11.39 -5.32
C ALA A 138 -8.38 10.37 -5.78
N VAL A 139 -9.20 9.85 -4.83
CA VAL A 139 -10.31 8.93 -5.15
C VAL A 139 -11.26 9.58 -6.16
N ARG A 140 -11.66 10.82 -5.92
CA ARG A 140 -12.60 11.55 -6.80
C ARG A 140 -12.01 11.74 -8.20
N ALA A 141 -10.74 12.13 -8.29
CA ALA A 141 -10.06 12.33 -9.57
C ALA A 141 -9.92 11.03 -10.37
N ALA A 142 -9.47 9.94 -9.75
CA ALA A 142 -9.36 8.63 -10.39
C ALA A 142 -10.73 8.11 -10.86
N ARG A 143 -11.77 8.24 -10.02
CA ARG A 143 -13.14 7.86 -10.38
C ARG A 143 -13.68 8.66 -11.56
N ALA A 144 -13.38 9.96 -11.62
CA ALA A 144 -13.76 10.80 -12.76
C ALA A 144 -13.06 10.39 -14.08
N LYS A 145 -11.89 9.73 -14.00
CA LYS A 145 -11.20 9.11 -15.14
C LYS A 145 -11.73 7.72 -15.50
N GLY A 146 -12.62 7.16 -14.68
CA GLY A 146 -13.14 5.80 -14.83
C GLY A 146 -12.18 4.71 -14.34
N ALA A 147 -11.13 5.09 -13.59
CA ALA A 147 -10.18 4.15 -13.02
C ALA A 147 -10.78 3.39 -11.83
N LYS A 148 -10.29 2.16 -11.63
CA LYS A 148 -10.58 1.37 -10.42
C LYS A 148 -9.74 1.86 -9.25
N ILE A 149 -10.21 1.59 -8.03
CA ILE A 149 -9.60 2.11 -6.81
C ILE A 149 -9.57 1.05 -5.72
N VAL A 150 -8.39 0.75 -5.20
CA VAL A 150 -8.23 -0.05 -3.98
C VAL A 150 -7.64 0.80 -2.85
N ALA A 151 -7.91 0.43 -1.60
CA ALA A 151 -7.34 1.11 -0.46
C ALA A 151 -6.91 0.15 0.64
N PHE A 152 -5.68 0.36 1.13
CA PHE A 152 -5.14 -0.17 2.36
C PHE A 152 -5.34 0.86 3.46
N LEU A 153 -6.18 0.49 4.42
CA LEU A 153 -6.74 1.37 5.43
C LEU A 153 -6.50 0.82 6.84
N GLY A 154 -6.72 1.65 7.85
CA GLY A 154 -6.69 1.22 9.25
C GLY A 154 -7.88 1.72 10.05
N ARG A 155 -7.91 1.38 11.33
CA ARG A 155 -8.94 1.78 12.31
C ARG A 155 -10.30 1.20 11.94
N GLY A 156 -11.06 1.95 11.16
CA GLY A 156 -12.39 1.58 10.66
C GLY A 156 -12.61 2.05 9.22
N GLY A 157 -11.54 2.31 8.47
CA GLY A 157 -11.60 2.65 7.04
C GLY A 157 -11.89 4.12 6.72
N GLY A 158 -12.47 4.87 7.65
CA GLY A 158 -12.76 6.30 7.45
C GLY A 158 -13.71 6.55 6.28
N ASP A 159 -13.59 7.73 5.67
CA ASP A 159 -14.47 8.13 4.56
C ASP A 159 -14.11 7.38 3.26
N ILE A 160 -12.83 7.02 3.09
CA ILE A 160 -12.31 6.37 1.88
C ILE A 160 -12.92 4.98 1.69
N ALA A 161 -13.12 4.19 2.75
CA ALA A 161 -13.64 2.82 2.63
C ALA A 161 -14.99 2.74 1.91
N ALA A 162 -15.83 3.77 1.99
CA ALA A 162 -17.14 3.81 1.35
C ALA A 162 -17.12 4.19 -0.13
N ILE A 163 -15.98 4.65 -0.65
CA ILE A 163 -15.87 5.28 -1.98
C ILE A 163 -14.79 4.63 -2.87
N VAL A 164 -14.35 3.42 -2.54
CA VAL A 164 -13.39 2.62 -3.32
C VAL A 164 -14.03 1.32 -3.80
N ASP A 165 -13.39 0.62 -4.74
CA ASP A 165 -13.88 -0.66 -5.25
C ASP A 165 -13.58 -1.82 -4.28
N GLU A 166 -12.40 -1.83 -3.64
CA GLU A 166 -12.05 -2.78 -2.57
C GLU A 166 -11.23 -2.08 -1.48
N ALA A 167 -11.57 -2.35 -0.21
CA ALA A 167 -10.93 -1.76 0.95
C ALA A 167 -10.42 -2.85 1.90
N ILE A 168 -9.11 -2.84 2.19
CA ILE A 168 -8.49 -3.67 3.22
C ILE A 168 -8.35 -2.82 4.48
N VAL A 169 -9.10 -3.12 5.52
CA VAL A 169 -9.10 -2.33 6.77
C VAL A 169 -8.44 -3.12 7.87
N VAL A 170 -7.24 -2.69 8.29
CA VAL A 170 -6.53 -3.25 9.44
C VAL A 170 -7.22 -2.80 10.73
N GLU A 171 -7.64 -3.75 11.57
CA GLU A 171 -8.35 -3.52 12.83
C GLU A 171 -7.38 -3.10 13.95
N SER A 172 -6.83 -1.89 13.82
CA SER A 172 -5.88 -1.31 14.79
C SER A 172 -6.00 0.21 14.84
N ASP A 173 -5.84 0.78 16.04
CA ASP A 173 -5.70 2.23 16.24
C ASP A 173 -4.25 2.72 16.19
N SER A 174 -3.29 1.79 16.19
CA SER A 174 -1.86 2.09 16.13
C SER A 174 -1.43 2.32 14.68
N THR A 175 -1.07 3.56 14.35
CA THR A 175 -0.54 3.94 13.04
C THR A 175 0.64 3.06 12.60
N SER A 176 1.56 2.71 13.52
CA SER A 176 2.74 1.91 13.19
C SER A 176 2.36 0.47 12.83
N HIS A 177 1.48 -0.17 13.62
CA HIS A 177 1.02 -1.53 13.31
C HIS A 177 0.22 -1.58 11.99
N ILE A 178 -0.55 -0.53 11.71
CA ILE A 178 -1.27 -0.42 10.44
C ILE A 178 -0.27 -0.34 9.27
N GLN A 179 0.78 0.48 9.36
CA GLN A 179 1.81 0.59 8.33
C GLN A 179 2.59 -0.72 8.14
N GLU A 180 2.99 -1.36 9.24
CA GLU A 180 3.68 -2.65 9.22
C GLU A 180 2.85 -3.71 8.49
N LEU A 181 1.52 -3.73 8.71
CA LEU A 181 0.63 -4.69 8.04
C LEU A 181 0.26 -4.28 6.62
N HIS A 182 0.14 -3.00 6.30
CA HIS A 182 0.00 -2.54 4.91
C HIS A 182 1.17 -3.03 4.06
N LEU A 183 2.40 -2.84 4.53
CA LEU A 183 3.59 -3.30 3.82
C LEU A 183 3.62 -4.83 3.69
N ALA A 184 3.33 -5.57 4.77
CA ALA A 184 3.31 -7.03 4.75
C ALA A 184 2.24 -7.58 3.78
N MET A 185 1.04 -7.01 3.79
CA MET A 185 -0.04 -7.40 2.88
C MET A 185 0.29 -7.08 1.44
N GLU A 186 0.86 -5.91 1.16
CA GLU A 186 1.26 -5.52 -0.19
C GLU A 186 2.43 -6.36 -0.72
N HIS A 187 3.36 -6.81 0.14
CA HIS A 187 4.36 -7.81 -0.27
C HIS A 187 3.73 -9.13 -0.69
N LEU A 188 2.68 -9.58 0.00
CA LEU A 188 1.92 -10.77 -0.40
C LEU A 188 1.15 -10.54 -1.71
N VAL A 189 0.57 -9.34 -1.91
CA VAL A 189 -0.05 -8.96 -3.18
C VAL A 189 0.98 -8.99 -4.31
N CYS A 190 2.15 -8.37 -4.13
CA CYS A 190 3.26 -8.41 -5.09
C CYS A 190 3.66 -9.85 -5.45
N GLU A 191 3.80 -10.73 -4.44
CA GLU A 191 4.12 -12.14 -4.63
C GLU A 191 3.07 -12.86 -5.49
N CYS A 192 1.79 -12.68 -5.16
CA CYS A 192 0.69 -13.31 -5.89
C CYS A 192 0.55 -12.76 -7.32
N VAL A 193 0.64 -11.44 -7.50
CA VAL A 193 0.59 -10.80 -8.83
C VAL A 193 1.75 -11.29 -9.69
N GLU A 194 2.98 -11.31 -9.16
CA GLU A 194 4.14 -11.80 -9.92
C GLU A 194 3.99 -13.27 -10.31
N SER A 195 3.51 -14.13 -9.41
CA SER A 195 3.25 -15.54 -9.72
C SER A 195 2.20 -15.70 -10.82
N GLN A 196 1.07 -15.01 -10.73
CA GLN A 196 -0.01 -15.10 -11.71
C GLN A 196 0.43 -14.59 -13.09
N MET A 197 1.08 -13.43 -13.14
CA MET A 197 1.53 -12.80 -14.39
C MET A 197 2.63 -13.61 -15.11
N LEU A 198 3.29 -14.54 -14.42
CA LEU A 198 4.30 -15.44 -14.98
C LEU A 198 3.76 -16.84 -15.32
N GLY A 199 2.45 -17.09 -15.10
CA GLY A 199 1.83 -18.39 -15.35
C GLY A 199 2.08 -19.43 -14.26
N GLY A 200 2.55 -19.01 -13.08
CA GLY A 200 2.70 -19.85 -11.89
C GLY A 200 1.38 -19.94 -11.13
N GLY A 201 0.62 -21.02 -11.33
CA GLY A 201 -0.50 -21.37 -10.47
C GLY A 201 -0.01 -21.81 -9.08
N ASN A 202 -0.52 -21.15 -8.03
CA ASN A 202 -0.28 -21.38 -6.60
C ASN A 202 1.15 -21.10 -6.06
N ALA A 203 1.41 -19.82 -5.76
CA ALA A 203 2.50 -19.40 -4.88
C ALA A 203 2.11 -19.55 -3.40
N LEU A 204 2.26 -20.76 -2.85
CA LEU A 204 2.47 -20.96 -1.41
C LEU A 204 3.53 -22.05 -1.23
N GLY A 205 4.77 -21.71 -1.54
CA GLY A 205 5.95 -22.43 -1.07
C GLY A 205 6.45 -21.75 0.20
N THR A 206 6.03 -22.25 1.36
CA THR A 206 6.57 -21.83 2.66
C THR A 206 8.07 -22.15 2.70
N GLY A 207 8.90 -21.12 2.65
CA GLY A 207 10.32 -21.16 3.03
C GLY A 207 10.52 -20.75 4.48
#